data_AF-A0A2S3QPF3-F1
#
_entry.id   AF-A0A2S3QPF3-F1
#
_cell.length_a   1.000
_cell.length_b   1.000
_cell.length_c   1.000
_cell.angle_alpha   90.00
_cell.angle_beta   90.00
_cell.angle_gamma   90.00
#
_symmetry.space_group_name_H-M   'P 1'
#
loop_
_entity.id
_entity.type
_entity.pdbx_description
1 polymer ?
#
loop_
_entity_poly.entity_id
_entity_poly.type
_entity_poly.pdbx_seq_one_letter_code
_entity_poly.pdbx_strand_id
1 'polypeptide(L)'
;MQTITNYSSLQFKMLRIALGTYLFCHFAHLLTVGTELLSSSGIIPSANMNLSFPFFPNILYFLDAPIWITAFLATLALSSLCLVFNKLPRLNAAFLWYGFACIFHRNNFISNPSLFYIGWLLLAFVVIKGKEMPKLLFDGAWFITGLSYTISGLHKLTTISWQNGEALYHLLDNPLARNNMLVETLLDVPMPLLKLATWSVLLLEILAIVFVIVPKLRKYLWLGLTMLHLGILTTVNFADLTLGMLVFQLFIFDTDWFKSKSKPSDMITLFYDSDCGVCNGFIRFIMDNNSKENIYFAPLESKLGEKIIRKYGLENKDTMIVKKEDSVLIESQAVLEVFSELDSIYPVVSWLRFMPGFVRNAGYRLFAKYRHRVFKMETCVLLGERERGRFIG
;
A
#
# COMPACT_ATOMS: atom_id res chain seq x y z
N MET A 1 -7.53 -15.52 -19.70
CA MET A 1 -7.84 -15.18 -18.29
C MET A 1 -8.05 -13.68 -18.25
N GLN A 2 -9.19 -13.17 -17.74
CA GLN A 2 -9.40 -11.72 -17.66
C GLN A 2 -8.35 -11.11 -16.74
N THR A 3 -7.72 -10.01 -17.16
CA THR A 3 -6.72 -9.27 -16.39
C THR A 3 -7.27 -7.92 -15.98
N ILE A 4 -6.79 -7.42 -14.84
CA ILE A 4 -7.20 -6.13 -14.32
C ILE A 4 -6.31 -5.05 -14.90
N THR A 5 -6.94 -4.00 -15.44
CA THR A 5 -6.28 -2.89 -16.11
C THR A 5 -5.73 -1.82 -15.16
N ASN A 6 -6.24 -1.78 -13.93
CA ASN A 6 -5.86 -0.76 -12.93
C ASN A 6 -4.73 -1.19 -11.98
N TYR A 7 -4.18 -2.39 -12.16
CA TYR A 7 -3.09 -2.92 -11.35
C TYR A 7 -1.76 -2.81 -12.10
N SER A 8 -0.90 -1.89 -11.67
CA SER A 8 0.29 -1.57 -12.46
C SER A 8 1.51 -2.44 -12.13
N SER A 9 2.45 -2.49 -13.07
CA SER A 9 3.74 -3.14 -12.85
C SER A 9 4.56 -2.50 -11.72
N LEU A 10 4.40 -1.19 -11.50
CA LEU A 10 5.02 -0.48 -10.39
C LEU A 10 4.38 -0.87 -9.05
N GLN A 11 3.05 -0.92 -8.98
CA GLN A 11 2.33 -1.40 -7.79
C GLN A 11 2.76 -2.83 -7.43
N PHE A 12 2.81 -3.73 -8.43
CA PHE A 12 3.28 -5.09 -8.22
C PHE A 12 4.73 -5.16 -7.73
N LYS A 13 5.62 -4.32 -8.29
CA LYS A 13 7.02 -4.20 -7.84
C LYS A 13 7.09 -3.74 -6.37
N MET A 14 6.32 -2.72 -5.99
CA MET A 14 6.27 -2.21 -4.62
C MET A 14 5.75 -3.27 -3.65
N LEU A 15 4.67 -3.97 -4.01
CA LEU A 15 4.14 -5.07 -3.21
C LEU A 15 5.18 -6.18 -3.01
N ARG A 16 5.87 -6.59 -4.07
CA ARG A 16 6.91 -7.63 -3.99
C ARG A 16 8.04 -7.23 -3.03
N ILE A 17 8.48 -5.97 -3.10
CA ILE A 17 9.52 -5.44 -2.21
C ILE A 17 9.00 -5.41 -0.77
N ALA A 18 7.77 -4.94 -0.54
CA ALA A 18 7.16 -4.88 0.78
C ALA A 18 7.02 -6.29 1.39
N LEU A 19 6.49 -7.25 0.63
CA LEU A 19 6.34 -8.65 1.04
C LEU A 19 7.69 -9.29 1.35
N GLY A 20 8.68 -9.17 0.44
CA GLY A 20 10.01 -9.73 0.66
C GLY A 20 10.73 -9.10 1.85
N THR A 21 10.58 -7.80 2.07
CA THR A 21 11.18 -7.10 3.22
C THR A 21 10.53 -7.54 4.54
N TYR A 22 9.19 -7.60 4.59
CA TYR A 22 8.45 -8.11 5.74
C TYR A 22 8.89 -9.54 6.09
N LEU A 23 8.93 -10.44 5.11
CA LEU A 23 9.34 -11.84 5.31
C LEU A 23 10.79 -11.93 5.78
N PHE A 24 11.70 -11.13 5.20
CA PHE A 24 13.09 -11.09 5.64
C PHE A 24 13.20 -10.67 7.10
N CYS A 25 12.55 -9.58 7.50
CA CYS A 25 12.54 -9.11 8.89
C CYS A 25 11.95 -10.17 9.83
N HIS A 26 10.84 -10.79 9.45
CA HIS A 26 10.18 -11.85 10.24
C HIS A 26 11.10 -13.06 10.44
N PHE A 27 11.71 -13.58 9.37
CA PHE A 27 12.62 -14.73 9.48
C PHE A 27 13.95 -14.38 10.17
N ALA A 28 14.45 -13.15 9.99
CA ALA A 28 15.62 -12.66 10.72
C ALA A 28 15.34 -12.58 12.23
N HIS A 29 14.12 -12.16 12.62
CA HIS A 29 13.70 -12.19 14.02
C HIS A 29 13.58 -13.63 14.52
N LEU A 30 12.93 -14.52 13.75
CA LEU A 30 12.83 -15.94 14.10
C LEU A 30 14.19 -16.64 14.22
N LEU A 31 15.26 -16.17 13.58
CA LEU A 31 16.60 -16.75 13.81
C LEU A 31 17.07 -16.62 15.26
N THR A 32 16.57 -15.62 16.00
CA THR A 32 16.95 -15.39 17.40
C THR A 32 16.24 -16.29 18.40
N VAL A 33 14.99 -16.68 18.11
CA VAL A 33 14.11 -17.43 19.03
C VAL A 33 13.63 -18.77 18.46
N GLY A 34 13.91 -19.05 17.18
CA GLY A 34 13.30 -20.12 16.42
C GLY A 34 13.71 -21.51 16.89
N THR A 35 14.92 -21.67 17.43
CA THR A 35 15.36 -22.93 18.04
C THR A 35 14.52 -23.27 19.26
N GLU A 36 14.20 -22.30 20.12
CA GLU A 36 13.30 -22.50 21.27
C GLU A 36 11.87 -22.81 20.83
N LEU A 37 11.40 -22.20 19.73
CA LEU A 37 10.02 -22.36 19.27
C LEU A 37 9.77 -23.62 18.44
N LEU A 38 10.76 -24.11 17.70
CA LEU A 38 10.56 -25.10 16.63
C LEU A 38 11.45 -26.34 16.73
N SER A 39 12.52 -26.32 17.54
CA SER A 39 13.44 -27.45 17.61
C SER A 39 13.00 -28.54 18.58
N SER A 40 13.59 -29.72 18.47
CA SER A 40 13.42 -30.81 19.43
C SER A 40 13.93 -30.50 20.83
N SER A 41 14.77 -29.47 21.00
CA SER A 41 15.22 -28.95 22.30
C SER A 41 14.37 -27.78 22.81
N GLY A 42 13.31 -27.42 22.09
CA GLY A 42 12.48 -26.25 22.37
C GLY A 42 11.24 -26.54 23.23
N ILE A 43 10.33 -25.57 23.26
CA ILE A 43 9.08 -25.59 24.03
C ILE A 43 8.14 -26.72 23.58
N ILE A 44 8.16 -27.07 22.29
CA ILE A 44 7.38 -28.18 21.72
C ILE A 44 8.35 -29.20 21.11
N PRO A 45 8.90 -30.10 21.95
CA PRO A 45 9.97 -31.01 21.54
C PRO A 45 9.55 -31.92 20.38
N SER A 46 8.30 -32.36 20.36
CA SER A 46 7.82 -33.34 19.39
C SER A 46 6.70 -32.79 18.51
N ALA A 47 6.81 -33.01 17.19
CA ALA A 47 5.81 -32.55 16.22
C ALA A 47 4.45 -33.23 16.39
N ASN A 48 4.41 -34.45 16.93
CA ASN A 48 3.18 -35.21 17.18
C ASN A 48 2.25 -34.58 18.24
N MET A 49 2.73 -33.60 18.99
CA MET A 49 1.93 -32.84 19.95
C MET A 49 1.00 -31.82 19.26
N ASN A 50 1.21 -31.57 17.96
CA ASN A 50 0.40 -30.64 17.19
C ASN A 50 -0.78 -31.34 16.52
N LEU A 51 -1.92 -30.64 16.47
CA LEU A 51 -3.17 -31.11 15.86
C LEU A 51 -3.05 -31.43 14.37
N SER A 52 -2.10 -30.81 13.69
CA SER A 52 -1.93 -30.93 12.24
C SER A 52 -0.94 -32.01 11.80
N PHE A 53 -0.30 -32.71 12.75
CA PHE A 53 0.54 -33.87 12.47
C PHE A 53 -0.32 -35.12 12.19
N PRO A 54 0.02 -35.99 11.22
CA PRO A 54 1.09 -35.90 10.23
C PRO A 54 0.61 -35.35 8.86
N PHE A 55 -0.53 -34.64 8.81
CA PHE A 55 -1.29 -34.37 7.59
C PHE A 55 -0.60 -33.46 6.56
N PHE A 56 0.49 -32.78 6.92
CA PHE A 56 1.26 -31.91 6.02
C PHE A 56 2.68 -32.44 5.82
N PRO A 57 3.18 -32.56 4.57
CA PRO A 57 4.55 -33.01 4.29
C PRO A 57 5.57 -31.97 4.78
N ASN A 58 6.14 -32.20 5.96
CA ASN A 58 6.97 -31.22 6.64
C ASN A 58 8.39 -31.75 6.85
N ILE A 59 9.39 -31.08 6.24
CA ILE A 59 10.80 -31.43 6.42
C ILE A 59 11.25 -31.29 7.89
N LEU A 60 10.62 -30.41 8.66
CA LEU A 60 10.92 -30.18 10.07
C LEU A 60 10.39 -31.30 10.99
N TYR A 61 9.71 -32.32 10.46
CA TYR A 61 9.43 -33.55 11.23
C TYR A 61 10.63 -34.48 11.32
N PHE A 62 11.59 -34.33 10.41
CA PHE A 62 12.79 -35.15 10.34
C PHE A 62 14.04 -34.36 10.71
N LEU A 63 14.06 -33.06 10.36
CA LEU A 63 15.16 -32.14 10.61
C LEU A 63 14.77 -31.12 11.69
N ASP A 64 14.63 -31.58 12.92
CA ASP A 64 14.16 -30.75 14.04
C ASP A 64 15.26 -30.35 15.04
N ALA A 65 16.50 -30.82 14.87
CA ALA A 65 17.61 -30.38 15.71
C ALA A 65 17.88 -28.86 15.54
N PRO A 66 18.36 -28.15 16.58
CA PRO A 66 18.54 -26.70 16.56
C PRO A 66 19.30 -26.17 15.32
N ILE A 67 20.37 -26.84 14.91
CA ILE A 67 21.17 -26.46 13.74
C ILE A 67 20.36 -26.47 12.43
N TRP A 68 19.45 -27.44 12.27
CA TRP A 68 18.61 -27.55 11.07
C TRP A 68 17.52 -26.49 11.06
N ILE A 69 16.94 -26.17 12.23
CA ILE A 69 15.99 -25.06 12.37
C ILE A 69 16.65 -23.73 11.99
N THR A 70 17.84 -23.44 12.53
CA THR A 70 18.58 -22.22 12.20
C THR A 70 18.92 -22.15 10.71
N ALA A 71 19.41 -23.24 10.12
CA ALA A 71 19.71 -23.30 8.69
C ALA A 71 18.46 -23.08 7.85
N PHE A 72 17.34 -23.71 8.20
CA PHE A 72 16.07 -23.55 7.49
C PHE A 72 15.58 -22.09 7.53
N LEU A 73 15.55 -21.47 8.71
CA LEU A 73 15.16 -20.06 8.86
C LEU A 73 16.10 -19.11 8.10
N ALA A 74 17.40 -19.37 8.09
CA ALA A 74 18.37 -18.58 7.34
C ALA A 74 18.13 -18.66 5.83
N THR A 75 17.80 -19.85 5.31
CA THR A 75 17.45 -20.02 3.88
C THR A 75 16.14 -19.33 3.52
N LEU A 76 15.15 -19.30 4.41
CA LEU A 76 13.92 -18.53 4.22
C LEU A 76 14.17 -17.02 4.23
N ALA A 77 15.04 -16.53 5.12
CA ALA A 77 15.47 -15.13 5.12
C ALA A 77 16.17 -14.77 3.78
N LEU A 78 17.09 -15.61 3.31
CA LEU A 78 17.78 -15.38 2.03
C LEU A 78 16.81 -15.42 0.82
N SER A 79 15.88 -16.38 0.81
CA SER A 79 14.82 -16.46 -0.21
C SER A 79 13.94 -15.20 -0.21
N SER A 80 13.68 -14.62 0.97
CA SER A 80 12.95 -13.36 1.11
C SER A 80 13.69 -12.19 0.45
N LEU A 81 15.02 -12.11 0.61
CA LEU A 81 15.85 -11.13 -0.09
C LEU A 81 15.86 -11.35 -1.61
N CYS A 82 15.92 -12.60 -2.07
CA CYS A 82 15.78 -12.92 -3.49
C CYS A 82 14.44 -12.41 -4.04
N LEU A 83 13.36 -12.54 -3.26
CA LEU A 83 12.06 -11.96 -3.60
C LEU A 83 12.11 -10.44 -3.68
N VAL A 84 12.85 -9.72 -2.83
CA VAL A 84 13.07 -8.25 -2.91
C VAL A 84 13.82 -7.83 -4.18
N PHE A 85 14.86 -8.58 -4.56
CA PHE A 85 15.71 -8.26 -5.72
C PHE A 85 15.22 -8.85 -7.06
N ASN A 86 14.01 -9.44 -7.07
CA ASN A 86 13.37 -10.02 -8.25
C ASN A 86 14.15 -11.22 -8.83
N LYS A 87 14.86 -11.95 -7.98
CA LYS A 87 15.60 -13.16 -8.37
C LYS A 87 14.67 -14.36 -8.23
N LEU A 88 14.39 -15.05 -9.33
CA LEU A 88 13.51 -16.24 -9.38
C LEU A 88 12.23 -16.10 -8.51
N PRO A 89 11.44 -15.02 -8.66
CA PRO A 89 10.42 -14.64 -7.68
C PRO A 89 9.37 -15.72 -7.45
N ARG A 90 9.00 -16.47 -8.49
CA ARG A 90 8.00 -17.55 -8.40
C ARG A 90 8.52 -18.76 -7.62
N LEU A 91 9.78 -19.12 -7.81
CA LEU A 91 10.41 -20.23 -7.08
C LEU A 91 10.59 -19.85 -5.60
N ASN A 92 11.09 -18.65 -5.34
CA ASN A 92 11.24 -18.15 -3.98
C ASN A 92 9.88 -18.01 -3.28
N ALA A 93 8.83 -17.53 -3.96
CA ALA A 93 7.49 -17.47 -3.39
C ALA A 93 6.94 -18.87 -3.03
N ALA A 94 7.14 -19.87 -3.89
CA ALA A 94 6.74 -21.25 -3.59
C ALA A 94 7.51 -21.83 -2.39
N PHE A 95 8.84 -21.61 -2.33
CA PHE A 95 9.67 -22.05 -1.22
C PHE A 95 9.31 -21.35 0.09
N LEU A 96 9.05 -20.04 0.06
CA LEU A 96 8.61 -19.26 1.22
C LEU A 96 7.25 -19.71 1.71
N TRP A 97 6.32 -20.03 0.79
CA TRP A 97 5.02 -20.58 1.15
C TRP A 97 5.17 -21.93 1.86
N TYR A 98 5.99 -22.83 1.30
CA TYR A 98 6.31 -24.10 1.92
C TYR A 98 6.95 -23.91 3.30
N GLY A 99 7.89 -22.98 3.43
CA GLY A 99 8.53 -22.62 4.70
C GLY A 99 7.55 -22.16 5.76
N PHE A 100 6.65 -21.24 5.43
CA PHE A 100 5.59 -20.79 6.32
C PHE A 100 4.71 -21.96 6.78
N ALA A 101 4.28 -22.81 5.85
CA ALA A 101 3.47 -23.98 6.18
C ALA A 101 4.24 -24.96 7.09
N CYS A 102 5.52 -25.24 6.82
CA CYS A 102 6.37 -26.06 7.66
C CYS A 102 6.47 -25.55 9.10
N ILE A 103 6.69 -24.24 9.28
CA ILE A 103 6.81 -23.63 10.61
C ILE A 103 5.47 -23.71 11.35
N PHE A 104 4.35 -23.38 10.68
CA PHE A 104 3.02 -23.49 11.27
C PHE A 104 2.65 -24.92 11.66
N HIS A 105 2.94 -25.90 10.80
CA HIS A 105 2.67 -27.31 11.09
C HIS A 105 3.66 -27.92 12.10
N ARG A 106 4.82 -27.29 12.33
CA ARG A 106 5.75 -27.67 13.39
C ARG A 106 5.33 -27.14 14.76
N ASN A 107 4.68 -25.97 14.79
CA ASN A 107 4.16 -25.36 16.00
C ASN A 107 2.91 -24.54 15.67
N ASN A 108 1.72 -25.09 15.94
CA ASN A 108 0.45 -24.41 15.63
C ASN A 108 0.17 -23.20 16.56
N PHE A 109 0.89 -23.03 17.67
CA PHE A 109 0.67 -21.91 18.61
C PHE A 109 1.20 -20.56 18.10
N ILE A 110 1.96 -20.56 17.01
CA ILE A 110 2.35 -19.33 16.31
C ILE A 110 1.21 -18.75 15.45
N SER A 111 0.06 -19.45 15.41
CA SER A 111 -1.10 -19.06 14.62
C SER A 111 -1.48 -17.62 14.85
N ASN A 112 -1.52 -16.85 13.76
CA ASN A 112 -2.08 -15.51 13.77
C ASN A 112 -2.80 -15.27 12.43
N PRO A 113 -3.81 -14.38 12.39
CA PRO A 113 -4.59 -14.13 11.18
C PRO A 113 -3.74 -13.78 9.95
N SER A 114 -2.65 -13.03 10.10
CA SER A 114 -1.83 -12.59 8.96
C SER A 114 -1.16 -13.74 8.21
N LEU A 115 -0.85 -14.87 8.88
CA LEU A 115 -0.21 -16.03 8.26
C LEU A 115 -0.98 -16.50 7.03
N PHE A 116 -2.30 -16.56 7.12
CA PHE A 116 -3.15 -17.05 6.04
C PHE A 116 -3.20 -16.08 4.87
N TYR A 117 -3.21 -14.76 5.14
CA TYR A 117 -3.15 -13.72 4.11
C TYR A 117 -1.80 -13.69 3.38
N ILE A 118 -0.71 -13.82 4.13
CA ILE A 118 0.66 -13.90 3.57
C ILE A 118 0.82 -15.20 2.77
N GLY A 119 0.33 -16.32 3.28
CA GLY A 119 0.30 -17.59 2.56
C GLY A 119 -0.46 -17.48 1.23
N TRP A 120 -1.63 -16.84 1.26
CA TRP A 120 -2.40 -16.57 0.05
C TRP A 120 -1.62 -15.70 -0.94
N LEU A 121 -0.95 -14.64 -0.48
CA LEU A 121 -0.14 -13.78 -1.35
C LEU A 121 1.01 -14.56 -1.99
N LEU A 122 1.73 -15.37 -1.22
CA LEU A 122 2.83 -16.17 -1.75
C LEU A 122 2.34 -17.11 -2.87
N LEU A 123 1.17 -17.75 -2.70
CA LEU A 123 0.54 -18.53 -3.77
C LEU A 123 0.15 -17.67 -4.98
N ALA A 124 -0.40 -16.48 -4.77
CA ALA A 124 -0.70 -15.55 -5.86
C ALA A 124 0.58 -15.20 -6.65
N PHE A 125 1.70 -14.94 -5.97
CA PHE A 125 3.00 -14.68 -6.60
C PHE A 125 3.53 -15.87 -7.41
N VAL A 126 3.22 -17.11 -7.05
CA VAL A 126 3.57 -18.30 -7.84
C VAL A 126 2.79 -18.34 -9.16
N VAL A 127 1.52 -17.91 -9.15
CA VAL A 127 0.60 -18.00 -10.29
C VAL A 127 0.74 -16.82 -11.26
N ILE A 128 1.04 -15.61 -10.76
CA ILE A 128 1.17 -14.41 -11.60
C ILE A 128 2.31 -14.58 -12.61
N LYS A 129 1.95 -14.53 -13.90
CA LYS A 129 2.87 -14.63 -15.04
C LYS A 129 2.95 -13.28 -15.73
N GLY A 130 4.15 -12.68 -15.76
CA GLY A 130 4.37 -11.40 -16.45
C GLY A 130 3.89 -10.18 -15.66
N LYS A 131 3.44 -9.15 -16.37
CA LYS A 131 3.10 -7.83 -15.80
C LYS A 131 1.63 -7.66 -15.46
N GLU A 132 0.77 -8.59 -15.85
CA GLU A 132 -0.68 -8.45 -15.74
C GLU A 132 -1.22 -9.17 -14.51
N MET A 133 -2.09 -8.50 -13.75
CA MET A 133 -2.77 -9.08 -12.59
C MET A 133 -4.01 -9.85 -13.03
N PRO A 134 -4.12 -11.16 -12.75
CA PRO A 134 -5.34 -11.88 -13.02
C PRO A 134 -6.51 -11.43 -12.17
N LYS A 135 -7.66 -11.20 -12.81
CA LYS A 135 -8.88 -10.74 -12.16
C LYS A 135 -9.34 -11.69 -11.05
N LEU A 136 -9.29 -12.99 -11.30
CA LEU A 136 -9.68 -14.01 -10.33
C LEU A 136 -8.86 -13.94 -9.03
N LEU A 137 -7.56 -13.66 -9.11
CA LEU A 137 -6.72 -13.52 -7.92
C LEU A 137 -7.11 -12.28 -7.12
N PHE A 138 -7.23 -11.13 -7.79
CA PHE A 138 -7.56 -9.88 -7.12
C PHE A 138 -8.97 -9.88 -6.51
N ASP A 139 -9.98 -10.34 -7.26
CA ASP A 139 -11.35 -10.48 -6.74
C ASP A 139 -11.41 -11.56 -5.63
N GLY A 140 -10.61 -12.63 -5.75
CA GLY A 140 -10.47 -13.65 -4.71
C GLY A 140 -9.90 -13.10 -3.41
N ALA A 141 -8.89 -12.22 -3.47
CA ALA A 141 -8.34 -11.55 -2.29
C ALA A 141 -9.36 -10.63 -1.61
N TRP A 142 -10.15 -9.90 -2.40
CA TRP A 142 -11.27 -9.11 -1.89
C TRP A 142 -12.31 -10.00 -1.21
N PHE A 143 -12.70 -11.11 -1.84
CA PHE A 143 -13.65 -12.05 -1.27
C PHE A 143 -13.16 -12.63 0.06
N ILE A 144 -11.90 -13.09 0.12
CA ILE A 144 -11.30 -13.61 1.36
C ILE A 144 -11.27 -12.51 2.43
N THR A 145 -10.92 -11.28 2.09
CA THR A 145 -11.00 -10.14 3.02
C THR A 145 -12.41 -9.97 3.57
N GLY A 146 -13.40 -9.84 2.68
CA GLY A 146 -14.80 -9.66 3.09
C GLY A 146 -15.28 -10.79 4.00
N LEU A 147 -15.02 -12.04 3.63
CA LEU A 147 -15.44 -13.22 4.38
C LEU A 147 -14.75 -13.31 5.75
N SER A 148 -13.42 -13.21 5.79
CA SER A 148 -12.64 -13.34 7.02
C SER A 148 -12.94 -12.25 8.03
N TYR A 149 -13.07 -10.98 7.60
CA TYR A 149 -13.45 -9.90 8.51
C TYR A 149 -14.90 -10.01 8.97
N THR A 150 -15.81 -10.47 8.12
CA THR A 150 -17.21 -10.73 8.53
C THR A 150 -17.27 -11.79 9.61
N ILE A 151 -16.55 -12.91 9.43
CA ILE A 151 -16.46 -13.98 10.44
C ILE A 151 -15.82 -13.44 11.72
N SER A 152 -14.73 -12.67 11.63
CA SER A 152 -14.10 -12.01 12.78
C SER A 152 -15.07 -11.12 13.55
N GLY A 153 -15.82 -10.26 12.84
CA GLY A 153 -16.80 -9.36 13.45
C GLY A 153 -17.95 -10.11 14.12
N LEU A 154 -18.49 -11.14 13.47
CA LEU A 154 -19.53 -12.00 14.06
C LEU A 154 -19.05 -12.73 15.30
N HIS A 155 -17.80 -13.21 15.30
CA HIS A 155 -17.21 -13.85 16.47
C HIS A 155 -16.95 -12.84 17.60
N LYS A 156 -16.51 -11.61 17.30
CA LYS A 156 -16.39 -10.55 18.29
C LYS A 156 -17.74 -10.21 18.94
N LEU A 157 -18.82 -10.19 18.15
CA LEU A 157 -20.17 -9.90 18.64
C LEU A 157 -20.67 -10.89 19.71
N THR A 158 -20.11 -12.10 19.79
CA THR A 158 -20.47 -13.07 20.85
C THR A 158 -19.82 -12.76 22.20
N THR A 159 -18.86 -11.82 22.24
CA THR A 159 -18.07 -11.49 23.44
C THR A 159 -18.60 -10.24 24.14
N ILE A 160 -18.68 -10.28 25.47
CA ILE A 160 -19.26 -9.21 26.32
C ILE A 160 -18.58 -7.86 26.10
N SER A 161 -17.24 -7.82 26.01
CA SER A 161 -16.47 -6.58 25.84
C SER A 161 -16.79 -5.85 24.53
N TRP A 162 -17.16 -6.57 23.48
CA TRP A 162 -17.57 -5.97 22.21
C TRP A 162 -19.04 -5.53 22.24
N GLN A 163 -19.90 -6.28 22.94
CA GLN A 163 -21.31 -5.91 23.12
C GLN A 163 -21.47 -4.63 23.95
N ASN A 164 -20.75 -4.53 25.08
CA ASN A 164 -20.83 -3.37 25.98
C ASN A 164 -19.98 -2.17 25.51
N GLY A 165 -19.18 -2.34 24.46
CA GLY A 165 -18.36 -1.32 23.81
C GLY A 165 -17.00 -1.07 24.48
N GLU A 166 -16.58 -1.88 25.44
CA GLU A 166 -15.35 -1.65 26.22
C GLU A 166 -14.11 -2.32 25.61
N ALA A 167 -14.25 -3.09 24.53
CA ALA A 167 -13.15 -3.87 23.96
C ALA A 167 -11.90 -3.02 23.62
N LEU A 168 -12.08 -1.80 23.10
CA LEU A 168 -10.94 -0.92 22.81
C LEU A 168 -10.27 -0.39 24.09
N TYR A 169 -11.03 -0.09 25.13
CA TYR A 169 -10.47 0.29 26.43
C TYR A 169 -9.62 -0.86 27.00
N HIS A 170 -10.16 -2.08 27.03
CA HIS A 170 -9.43 -3.26 27.50
C HIS A 170 -8.19 -3.58 26.67
N LEU A 171 -8.19 -3.22 25.37
CA LEU A 171 -7.00 -3.36 24.52
C LEU A 171 -5.91 -2.35 24.90
N LEU A 172 -6.29 -1.11 25.22
CA LEU A 172 -5.38 -0.03 25.60
C LEU A 172 -4.84 -0.19 27.03
N ASP A 173 -5.65 -0.78 27.93
CA ASP A 173 -5.30 -1.05 29.34
C ASP A 173 -4.62 -2.42 29.53
N ASN A 174 -4.18 -3.05 28.44
CA ASN A 174 -3.51 -4.36 28.48
C ASN A 174 -1.99 -4.21 28.57
N PRO A 175 -1.26 -5.17 29.18
CA PRO A 175 0.21 -5.20 29.15
C PRO A 175 0.85 -5.21 27.75
N LEU A 176 0.12 -5.64 26.73
CA LEU A 176 0.56 -5.60 25.33
C LEU A 176 0.42 -4.23 24.69
N ALA A 177 -0.25 -3.27 25.32
CA ALA A 177 -0.30 -1.90 24.83
C ALA A 177 1.09 -1.26 24.86
N ARG A 178 1.36 -0.39 23.88
CA ARG A 178 2.63 0.32 23.80
C ARG A 178 2.70 1.40 24.86
N ASN A 179 3.86 1.56 25.47
CA ASN A 179 4.15 2.68 26.35
C ASN A 179 4.51 3.92 25.50
N ASN A 180 3.49 4.69 25.09
CA ASN A 180 3.68 5.94 24.34
C ASN A 180 2.54 6.94 24.62
N MET A 181 2.80 8.21 24.28
CA MET A 181 1.85 9.32 24.46
C MET A 181 0.49 9.09 23.79
N LEU A 182 0.45 8.37 22.67
CA LEU A 182 -0.81 8.09 21.96
C LEU A 182 -1.72 7.19 22.79
N VAL A 183 -1.19 6.12 23.38
CA VAL A 183 -1.99 5.20 24.22
C VAL A 183 -2.47 5.92 25.47
N GLU A 184 -1.61 6.70 26.14
CA GLU A 184 -1.98 7.50 27.30
C GLU A 184 -3.12 8.48 26.98
N THR A 185 -3.00 9.22 25.87
CA THR A 185 -4.05 10.15 25.43
C THR A 185 -5.35 9.42 25.06
N LEU A 186 -5.27 8.21 24.49
CA LEU A 186 -6.46 7.41 24.16
C LEU A 186 -7.15 6.85 25.40
N LEU A 187 -6.42 6.58 26.48
CA LEU A 187 -7.00 6.16 27.77
C LEU A 187 -7.76 7.31 28.45
N ASP A 188 -7.35 8.55 28.23
CA ASP A 188 -8.05 9.75 28.73
C ASP A 188 -9.32 10.11 27.92
N VAL A 189 -9.57 9.43 26.79
CA VAL A 189 -10.75 9.70 25.97
C VAL A 189 -12.01 9.28 26.73
N PRO A 190 -13.07 10.12 26.75
CA PRO A 190 -14.34 9.77 27.38
C PRO A 190 -14.89 8.43 26.90
N MET A 191 -15.28 7.57 27.85
CA MET A 191 -15.78 6.22 27.59
C MET A 191 -16.86 6.15 26.48
N PRO A 192 -17.84 7.09 26.36
CA PRO A 192 -18.80 7.05 25.25
C PRO A 192 -18.17 7.10 23.85
N LEU A 193 -17.05 7.81 23.69
CA LEU A 193 -16.32 7.88 22.42
C LEU A 193 -15.55 6.59 22.13
N LEU A 194 -14.93 5.97 23.16
CA LEU A 194 -14.29 4.66 23.03
C LEU A 194 -15.30 3.56 22.68
N LYS A 195 -16.52 3.62 23.25
CA LYS A 195 -17.63 2.74 22.89
C LYS A 195 -18.05 2.90 21.44
N LEU A 196 -18.21 4.15 20.99
CA LEU A 196 -18.52 4.44 19.59
C LEU A 196 -17.44 3.92 18.64
N ALA A 197 -16.16 4.09 18.98
CA ALA A 197 -15.04 3.56 18.20
C ALA A 197 -15.07 2.02 18.13
N THR A 198 -15.30 1.36 19.28
CA THR A 198 -15.44 -0.10 19.36
C THR A 198 -16.55 -0.62 18.47
N TRP A 199 -17.74 -0.03 18.55
CA TRP A 199 -18.87 -0.45 17.71
C TRP A 199 -18.68 -0.09 16.23
N SER A 200 -17.94 0.98 15.92
CA SER A 200 -17.59 1.32 14.54
C SER A 200 -16.69 0.27 13.90
N VAL A 201 -15.69 -0.21 14.65
CA VAL A 201 -14.84 -1.34 14.21
C VAL A 201 -15.69 -2.60 14.02
N LEU A 202 -16.54 -2.92 14.99
CA LEU A 202 -17.40 -4.10 14.92
C LEU A 202 -18.34 -4.07 13.72
N LEU A 203 -18.98 -2.93 13.47
CA LEU A 203 -19.88 -2.71 12.32
C LEU A 203 -19.12 -2.84 10.99
N LEU A 204 -17.93 -2.24 10.90
CA LEU A 204 -17.08 -2.35 9.71
C LEU A 204 -16.73 -3.82 9.40
N GLU A 205 -16.36 -4.59 10.43
CA GLU A 205 -16.01 -6.00 10.27
C GLU A 205 -17.23 -6.85 9.86
N ILE A 206 -18.36 -6.72 10.55
CA ILE A 206 -19.60 -7.46 10.23
C ILE A 206 -20.08 -7.15 8.81
N LEU A 207 -19.98 -5.88 8.37
CA LEU A 207 -20.42 -5.47 7.03
C LEU A 207 -19.33 -5.66 5.96
N ALA A 208 -18.16 -6.20 6.28
CA ALA A 208 -17.04 -6.28 5.35
C ALA A 208 -17.41 -6.98 4.04
N ILE A 209 -18.16 -8.09 4.08
CA ILE A 209 -18.57 -8.79 2.87
C ILE A 209 -19.53 -7.95 1.99
N VAL A 210 -20.40 -7.16 2.60
CA VAL A 210 -21.31 -6.24 1.88
C VAL A 210 -20.49 -5.17 1.15
N PHE A 211 -19.47 -4.62 1.81
CA PHE A 211 -18.58 -3.63 1.21
C PHE A 211 -17.76 -4.21 0.05
N VAL A 212 -17.43 -5.50 0.11
CA VAL A 212 -16.72 -6.20 -0.97
C VAL A 212 -17.60 -6.43 -2.19
N ILE A 213 -18.85 -6.85 -1.96
CA ILE A 213 -19.84 -7.12 -3.01
C ILE A 213 -20.20 -5.85 -3.79
N VAL A 214 -20.28 -4.70 -3.10
CA VAL A 214 -20.58 -3.41 -3.73
C VAL A 214 -19.27 -2.68 -4.06
N PRO A 215 -18.79 -2.64 -5.32
CA PRO A 215 -17.43 -2.16 -5.63
C PRO A 215 -17.15 -0.72 -5.20
N LYS A 216 -18.18 0.14 -5.18
CA LYS A 216 -18.09 1.53 -4.73
C LYS A 216 -17.77 1.66 -3.24
N LEU A 217 -18.05 0.64 -2.44
CA LEU A 217 -17.81 0.60 -1.00
C LEU A 217 -16.42 0.06 -0.64
N ARG A 218 -15.74 -0.66 -1.56
CA ARG A 218 -14.41 -1.25 -1.34
C ARG A 218 -13.39 -0.24 -0.81
N LYS A 219 -13.39 0.99 -1.33
CA LYS A 219 -12.49 2.07 -0.88
C LYS A 219 -12.66 2.43 0.60
N TYR A 220 -13.90 2.39 1.11
CA TYR A 220 -14.19 2.71 2.51
C TYR A 220 -13.80 1.54 3.41
N LEU A 221 -14.02 0.30 2.96
CA LEU A 221 -13.54 -0.88 3.68
C LEU A 221 -12.01 -0.89 3.75
N TRP A 222 -11.33 -0.67 2.63
CA TRP A 222 -9.87 -0.60 2.58
C TRP A 222 -9.33 0.47 3.52
N LEU A 223 -9.90 1.69 3.47
CA LEU A 223 -9.49 2.78 4.34
C LEU A 223 -9.73 2.43 5.82
N GLY A 224 -10.90 1.91 6.17
CA GLY A 224 -11.25 1.53 7.54
C GLY A 224 -10.33 0.42 8.08
N LEU A 225 -10.09 -0.64 7.31
CA LEU A 225 -9.20 -1.72 7.70
C LEU A 225 -7.74 -1.27 7.79
N THR A 226 -7.30 -0.41 6.88
CA THR A 226 -5.95 0.16 6.93
C THR A 226 -5.77 1.02 8.18
N MET A 227 -6.76 1.86 8.52
CA MET A 227 -6.73 2.67 9.74
C MET A 227 -6.79 1.81 11.00
N LEU A 228 -7.58 0.74 11.00
CA LEU A 228 -7.62 -0.23 12.08
C LEU A 228 -6.23 -0.85 12.31
N HIS A 229 -5.57 -1.31 11.24
CA HIS A 229 -4.23 -1.89 11.36
C HIS A 229 -3.19 -0.85 11.77
N LEU A 230 -3.19 0.35 11.22
CA LEU A 230 -2.30 1.42 11.68
C LEU A 230 -2.54 1.78 13.16
N GLY A 231 -3.80 1.76 13.60
CA GLY A 231 -4.17 1.90 15.01
C GLY A 231 -3.54 0.81 15.87
N ILE A 232 -3.71 -0.47 15.51
CA ILE A 232 -3.09 -1.58 16.24
C ILE A 232 -1.55 -1.45 16.24
N LEU A 233 -0.94 -1.11 15.10
CA LEU A 233 0.52 -0.99 14.99
C LEU A 233 1.08 0.05 15.97
N THR A 234 0.36 1.15 16.15
CA THR A 234 0.77 2.30 16.97
C THR A 234 0.36 2.20 18.43
N THR A 235 -0.60 1.34 18.77
CA THR A 235 -1.13 1.18 20.13
C THR A 235 -0.77 -0.15 20.80
N VAL A 236 -0.51 -1.22 20.03
CA VAL A 236 -0.24 -2.56 20.57
C VAL A 236 1.12 -3.05 20.10
N ASN A 237 1.87 -3.68 21.01
CA ASN A 237 3.17 -4.29 20.73
C ASN A 237 3.03 -5.67 20.08
N PHE A 238 2.29 -5.73 18.96
CA PHE A 238 2.01 -6.94 18.19
C PHE A 238 2.24 -6.72 16.70
N ALA A 239 3.47 -6.30 16.36
CA ALA A 239 3.81 -5.78 15.04
C ALA A 239 3.70 -6.81 13.90
N ASP A 240 4.04 -8.07 14.15
CA ASP A 240 4.07 -9.12 13.11
C ASP A 240 2.69 -9.35 12.46
N LEU A 241 1.63 -9.44 13.27
CA LEU A 241 0.25 -9.56 12.78
C LEU A 241 -0.09 -8.38 11.86
N THR A 242 0.15 -7.18 12.35
CA THR A 242 -0.33 -5.96 11.71
C THR A 242 0.44 -5.63 10.43
N LEU A 243 1.76 -5.83 10.43
CA LEU A 243 2.59 -5.62 9.23
C LEU A 243 2.21 -6.58 8.11
N GLY A 244 1.96 -7.86 8.43
CA GLY A 244 1.51 -8.83 7.43
C GLY A 244 0.16 -8.42 6.81
N MET A 245 -0.77 -7.93 7.62
CA MET A 245 -2.07 -7.43 7.14
C MET A 245 -1.92 -6.16 6.28
N LEU A 246 -1.04 -5.23 6.65
CA LEU A 246 -0.78 -4.02 5.85
C LEU A 246 -0.16 -4.35 4.48
N VAL A 247 0.74 -5.34 4.41
CA VAL A 247 1.25 -5.85 3.12
C VAL A 247 0.11 -6.39 2.27
N PHE A 248 -0.86 -7.09 2.87
CA PHE A 248 -2.05 -7.55 2.16
C PHE A 248 -2.93 -6.39 1.68
N GLN A 249 -3.08 -5.33 2.48
CA GLN A 249 -3.80 -4.11 2.05
C GLN A 249 -3.16 -3.47 0.81
N LEU A 250 -1.83 -3.53 0.65
CA LEU A 250 -1.16 -3.08 -0.58
C LEU A 250 -1.54 -3.92 -1.81
N PHE A 251 -1.81 -5.22 -1.63
CA PHE A 251 -2.24 -6.09 -2.73
C PHE A 251 -3.66 -5.78 -3.20
N ILE A 252 -4.61 -5.57 -2.29
CA ILE A 252 -6.01 -5.29 -2.67
C ILE A 252 -6.26 -3.81 -2.98
N PHE A 253 -5.24 -2.96 -2.88
CA PHE A 253 -5.33 -1.54 -3.18
C PHE A 253 -5.70 -1.31 -4.65
N ASP A 254 -6.69 -0.43 -4.88
CA ASP A 254 -7.17 -0.09 -6.21
C ASP A 254 -6.90 1.39 -6.51
N THR A 255 -6.11 1.63 -7.56
CA THR A 255 -5.70 2.98 -7.98
C THR A 255 -6.84 3.78 -8.61
N ASP A 256 -7.90 3.13 -9.11
CA ASP A 256 -9.03 3.81 -9.74
C ASP A 256 -9.83 4.65 -8.75
N TRP A 257 -9.72 4.39 -7.43
CA TRP A 257 -10.35 5.21 -6.41
C TRP A 257 -9.85 6.66 -6.39
N PHE A 258 -8.68 6.89 -6.99
CA PHE A 258 -7.97 8.18 -6.98
C PHE A 258 -7.93 8.84 -8.35
N LYS A 259 -8.31 8.13 -9.40
CA LYS A 259 -8.37 8.69 -10.75
C LYS A 259 -9.46 9.75 -10.83
N SER A 260 -9.13 10.85 -11.50
CA SER A 260 -10.11 11.83 -11.91
C SER A 260 -11.22 11.16 -12.73
N LYS A 261 -12.48 11.48 -12.43
CA LYS A 261 -13.65 11.08 -13.23
C LYS A 261 -13.80 11.93 -14.51
N SER A 262 -12.76 12.68 -14.89
CA SER A 262 -12.70 13.45 -16.12
C SER A 262 -13.19 12.61 -17.29
N LYS A 263 -14.13 13.18 -18.05
CA LYS A 263 -14.51 12.59 -19.34
C LYS A 263 -13.30 12.66 -20.27
N PRO A 264 -13.22 11.80 -21.30
CA PRO A 264 -12.18 11.90 -22.33
C PRO A 264 -12.10 13.29 -23.01
N SER A 265 -13.19 14.07 -22.96
CA SER A 265 -13.27 15.45 -23.44
C SER A 265 -12.60 16.48 -22.54
N ASP A 266 -12.33 16.16 -21.27
CA ASP A 266 -11.90 17.13 -20.26
C ASP A 266 -10.37 17.24 -20.33
N MET A 267 -9.90 17.89 -21.39
CA MET A 267 -8.49 18.16 -21.62
C MET A 267 -7.98 19.23 -20.67
N ILE A 268 -6.78 19.04 -20.14
CA ILE A 268 -6.10 20.06 -19.33
C ILE A 268 -4.88 20.59 -20.07
N THR A 269 -4.60 21.89 -19.91
CA THR A 269 -3.38 22.52 -20.43
C THR A 269 -2.44 22.83 -19.28
N LEU A 270 -1.29 22.18 -19.26
CA LEU A 270 -0.18 22.43 -18.36
C LEU A 270 0.74 23.49 -18.97
N PHE A 271 0.85 24.63 -18.29
CA PHE A 271 1.84 25.65 -18.62
C PHE A 271 3.13 25.40 -17.84
N TYR A 272 4.26 25.42 -18.54
CA TYR A 272 5.56 25.06 -18.00
C TYR A 272 6.66 26.05 -18.41
N ASP A 273 7.73 26.06 -17.62
CA ASP A 273 8.94 26.86 -17.85
C ASP A 273 9.89 26.06 -18.75
N SER A 274 10.15 26.58 -19.95
CA SER A 274 10.94 25.90 -20.99
C SER A 274 12.44 25.82 -20.65
N ASP A 275 12.96 26.75 -19.84
CA ASP A 275 14.35 26.81 -19.42
C ASP A 275 14.63 25.97 -18.14
N CYS A 276 13.59 25.39 -17.54
CA CYS A 276 13.71 24.59 -16.32
C CYS A 276 13.91 23.09 -16.62
N GLY A 277 15.08 22.53 -16.28
CA GLY A 277 15.37 21.10 -16.46
C GLY A 277 14.42 20.18 -15.70
N VAL A 278 13.93 20.60 -14.52
CA VAL A 278 12.96 19.83 -13.74
C VAL A 278 11.58 19.82 -14.39
N CYS A 279 11.13 20.95 -14.94
CA CYS A 279 9.87 21.03 -15.67
C CYS A 279 9.90 20.13 -16.91
N ASN A 280 10.99 20.15 -17.67
CA ASN A 280 11.18 19.26 -18.82
C ASN A 280 11.18 17.78 -18.42
N GLY A 281 11.86 17.42 -17.33
CA GLY A 281 11.82 16.06 -16.77
C GLY A 281 10.41 15.64 -16.35
N PHE A 282 9.65 16.55 -15.75
CA PHE A 282 8.27 16.31 -15.34
C PHE A 282 7.34 16.11 -16.55
N ILE A 283 7.51 16.87 -17.63
CA ILE A 283 6.73 16.67 -18.87
C ILE A 283 6.98 15.28 -19.46
N ARG A 284 8.24 14.82 -19.55
CA ARG A 284 8.54 13.45 -20.00
C ARG A 284 7.88 12.40 -19.12
N PHE A 285 8.00 12.58 -17.80
CA PHE A 285 7.31 11.72 -16.86
C PHE A 285 5.79 11.70 -17.08
N ILE A 286 5.15 12.84 -17.35
CA ILE A 286 3.71 12.88 -17.67
C ILE A 286 3.43 12.13 -18.97
N MET A 287 4.22 12.34 -20.03
CA MET A 287 4.02 11.66 -21.32
C MET A 287 4.11 10.14 -21.19
N ASP A 288 5.06 9.64 -20.41
CA ASP A 288 5.25 8.20 -20.16
C ASP A 288 4.14 7.57 -19.31
N ASN A 289 3.40 8.38 -18.56
CA ASN A 289 2.43 7.91 -17.56
C ASN A 289 1.04 8.54 -17.73
N ASN A 290 0.68 8.99 -18.94
CA ASN A 290 -0.65 9.51 -19.27
C ASN A 290 -1.17 8.92 -20.59
N SER A 291 -1.59 7.66 -20.52
CA SER A 291 -2.16 6.87 -21.62
C SER A 291 -3.47 7.43 -22.19
N LYS A 292 -4.19 8.24 -21.40
CA LYS A 292 -5.38 8.97 -21.86
C LYS A 292 -5.06 10.09 -22.86
N GLU A 293 -3.80 10.52 -22.92
CA GLU A 293 -3.33 11.63 -23.76
C GLU A 293 -4.13 12.94 -23.59
N ASN A 294 -4.68 13.19 -22.40
CA ASN A 294 -5.58 14.32 -22.12
C ASN A 294 -4.88 15.55 -21.51
N ILE A 295 -3.55 15.55 -21.46
CA ILE A 295 -2.73 16.67 -20.94
C ILE A 295 -1.97 17.31 -22.10
N TYR A 296 -2.23 18.60 -22.34
CA TYR A 296 -1.53 19.41 -23.34
C TYR A 296 -0.49 20.30 -22.65
N PHE A 297 0.57 20.66 -23.35
CA PHE A 297 1.70 21.40 -22.81
C PHE A 297 1.87 22.72 -23.55
N ALA A 298 1.99 23.82 -22.81
CA ALA A 298 2.24 25.15 -23.39
C ALA A 298 3.39 25.85 -22.64
N PRO A 299 4.43 26.35 -23.33
CA PRO A 299 5.45 27.16 -22.67
C PRO A 299 4.82 28.41 -22.05
N LEU A 300 5.29 28.84 -20.88
CA LEU A 300 4.85 30.10 -20.24
C LEU A 300 5.20 31.32 -21.10
N GLU A 301 6.25 31.23 -21.91
CA GLU A 301 6.71 32.26 -22.83
C GLU A 301 5.86 32.36 -24.11
N SER A 302 4.95 31.41 -24.36
CA SER A 302 4.08 31.42 -25.53
C SER A 302 3.01 32.52 -25.44
N LYS A 303 2.43 32.93 -26.58
CA LYS A 303 1.29 33.87 -26.61
C LYS A 303 0.12 33.38 -25.76
N LEU A 304 -0.08 32.06 -25.69
CA LEU A 304 -1.11 31.45 -24.86
C LEU A 304 -0.78 31.57 -23.36
N GLY A 305 0.48 31.32 -22.99
CA GLY A 305 0.99 31.49 -21.63
C GLY A 305 0.83 32.92 -21.13
N GLU A 306 1.31 33.91 -21.89
CA GLU A 306 1.18 35.32 -21.56
C GLU A 306 -0.28 35.75 -21.36
N LYS A 307 -1.19 35.25 -22.21
CA LYS A 307 -2.62 35.54 -22.11
C LYS A 307 -3.22 35.02 -20.80
N ILE A 308 -2.86 33.82 -20.37
CA ILE A 308 -3.34 33.23 -19.11
C ILE A 308 -2.76 33.98 -17.92
N ILE A 309 -1.46 34.28 -17.93
CA ILE A 309 -0.77 35.04 -16.88
C ILE A 309 -1.46 36.40 -16.67
N ARG A 310 -1.70 37.16 -17.74
CA ARG A 310 -2.39 38.46 -17.68
C ARG A 310 -3.83 38.35 -17.23
N LYS A 311 -4.59 37.38 -17.79
CA LYS A 311 -6.02 37.21 -17.48
C LYS A 311 -6.27 36.90 -16.02
N TYR A 312 -5.38 36.14 -15.38
CA TYR A 312 -5.55 35.68 -13.99
C TYR A 312 -4.66 36.41 -12.99
N GLY A 313 -3.97 37.49 -13.40
CA GLY A 313 -3.17 38.34 -12.50
C GLY A 313 -1.99 37.59 -11.85
N LEU A 314 -1.42 36.61 -12.55
CA LEU A 314 -0.33 35.79 -12.01
C LEU A 314 0.99 36.55 -12.20
N GLU A 315 1.43 37.30 -11.20
CA GLU A 315 2.65 38.12 -11.29
C GLU A 315 3.94 37.29 -11.37
N ASN A 316 3.89 36.01 -10.98
CA ASN A 316 5.06 35.19 -10.79
C ASN A 316 5.15 34.05 -11.83
N LYS A 317 6.23 34.03 -12.62
CA LYS A 317 6.51 32.99 -13.65
C LYS A 317 7.05 31.69 -13.05
N ASP A 318 7.34 31.66 -11.75
CA ASP A 318 7.91 30.50 -11.08
C ASP A 318 6.89 29.44 -10.63
N THR A 319 5.62 29.57 -11.03
CA THR A 319 4.57 28.61 -10.69
C THR A 319 4.15 27.77 -11.87
N MET A 320 3.86 26.50 -11.58
CA MET A 320 3.15 25.62 -12.49
C MET A 320 1.69 26.05 -12.54
N ILE A 321 1.14 26.12 -13.75
CA ILE A 321 -0.24 26.54 -14.00
C ILE A 321 -0.92 25.43 -14.80
N VAL A 322 -2.10 25.02 -14.36
CA VAL A 322 -2.96 24.08 -15.09
C VAL A 322 -4.28 24.77 -15.37
N LYS A 323 -4.65 24.84 -16.65
CA LYS A 323 -5.98 25.27 -17.06
C LYS A 323 -6.85 24.04 -17.29
N LYS A 324 -8.00 23.99 -16.63
CA LYS A 324 -9.03 22.97 -16.82
C LYS A 324 -10.37 23.68 -17.02
N GLU A 325 -10.91 23.60 -18.23
CA GLU A 325 -12.11 24.33 -18.62
C GLU A 325 -11.97 25.85 -18.33
N ASP A 326 -12.83 26.39 -17.45
CA ASP A 326 -12.81 27.79 -17.00
C ASP A 326 -11.99 28.02 -15.72
N SER A 327 -11.51 26.94 -15.10
CA SER A 327 -10.71 27.00 -13.88
C SER A 327 -9.21 27.05 -14.18
N VAL A 328 -8.48 27.84 -13.39
CA VAL A 328 -7.02 27.86 -13.39
C VAL A 328 -6.53 27.44 -12.02
N LEU A 329 -5.75 26.38 -12.01
CA LEU A 329 -5.10 25.82 -10.83
C LEU A 329 -3.64 26.23 -10.86
N ILE A 330 -3.11 26.59 -9.70
CA ILE A 330 -1.72 27.05 -9.54
C ILE A 330 -1.02 26.28 -8.43
N GLU A 331 0.30 26.45 -8.34
CA GLU A 331 1.16 25.86 -7.33
C GLU A 331 0.88 24.36 -7.17
N SER A 332 0.66 23.93 -5.93
CA SER A 332 0.38 22.55 -5.62
C SER A 332 -0.96 22.04 -6.16
N GLN A 333 -1.95 22.90 -6.41
CA GLN A 333 -3.23 22.46 -6.97
C GLN A 333 -3.05 21.99 -8.41
N ALA A 334 -2.23 22.71 -9.19
CA ALA A 334 -1.83 22.30 -10.53
C ALA A 334 -1.12 20.93 -10.49
N VAL A 335 -0.18 20.74 -9.55
CA VAL A 335 0.54 19.46 -9.38
C VAL A 335 -0.44 18.32 -9.11
N LEU A 336 -1.31 18.47 -8.11
CA LEU A 336 -2.25 17.42 -7.74
C LEU A 336 -3.26 17.11 -8.86
N GLU A 337 -3.66 18.10 -9.66
CA GLU A 337 -4.54 17.88 -10.80
C GLU A 337 -3.84 17.03 -11.87
N VAL A 338 -2.60 17.37 -12.25
CA VAL A 338 -1.81 16.55 -13.18
C VAL A 338 -1.71 15.11 -12.68
N PHE A 339 -1.31 14.90 -11.42
CA PHE A 339 -1.18 13.56 -10.84
C PHE A 339 -2.49 12.76 -10.89
N SER A 340 -3.65 13.41 -10.76
CA SER A 340 -4.96 12.74 -10.81
C SER A 340 -5.36 12.24 -12.20
N GLU A 341 -4.69 12.75 -13.25
CA GLU A 341 -4.89 12.35 -14.65
C GLU A 341 -3.83 11.31 -15.11
N LEU A 342 -2.83 11.01 -14.29
CA LEU A 342 -1.82 10.00 -14.60
C LEU A 342 -2.35 8.56 -14.44
N ASP A 343 -1.63 7.62 -15.02
CA ASP A 343 -1.90 6.18 -14.93
C ASP A 343 -1.39 5.59 -13.60
N SER A 344 -1.67 4.30 -13.37
CA SER A 344 -0.98 3.51 -12.35
C SER A 344 -1.21 4.05 -10.92
N ILE A 345 -0.19 4.00 -10.06
CA ILE A 345 -0.20 4.40 -8.64
C ILE A 345 -0.11 5.92 -8.44
N TYR A 346 0.20 6.69 -9.49
CA TYR A 346 0.48 8.12 -9.37
C TYR A 346 -0.73 8.97 -8.95
N PRO A 347 -1.99 8.65 -9.32
CA PRO A 347 -3.18 9.32 -8.82
C PRO A 347 -3.29 9.37 -7.29
N VAL A 348 -2.65 8.46 -6.56
CA VAL A 348 -2.64 8.46 -5.09
C VAL A 348 -2.09 9.76 -4.52
N VAL A 349 -1.14 10.40 -5.22
CA VAL A 349 -0.58 11.71 -4.82
C VAL A 349 -1.68 12.78 -4.74
N SER A 350 -2.76 12.68 -5.53
CA SER A 350 -3.86 13.65 -5.53
C SER A 350 -4.59 13.77 -4.18
N TRP A 351 -4.53 12.75 -3.31
CA TRP A 351 -5.10 12.81 -1.96
C TRP A 351 -4.40 13.79 -1.03
N LEU A 352 -3.20 14.28 -1.37
CA LEU A 352 -2.60 15.42 -0.67
C LEU A 352 -3.48 16.69 -0.76
N ARG A 353 -4.57 16.67 -1.54
CA ARG A 353 -5.61 17.70 -1.53
C ARG A 353 -6.33 17.81 -0.18
N PHE A 354 -6.36 16.74 0.62
CA PHE A 354 -6.87 16.76 2.00
C PHE A 354 -5.94 17.47 2.98
N MET A 355 -4.65 17.65 2.64
CA MET A 355 -3.75 18.44 3.47
C MET A 355 -4.07 19.94 3.34
N PRO A 356 -3.95 20.71 4.45
CA PRO A 356 -4.19 22.15 4.41
C PRO A 356 -3.34 22.85 3.35
N GLY A 357 -3.96 23.77 2.60
CA GLY A 357 -3.33 24.44 1.47
C GLY A 357 -2.01 25.14 1.82
N PHE A 358 -1.92 25.71 3.04
CA PHE A 358 -0.70 26.41 3.48
C PHE A 358 0.50 25.47 3.61
N VAL A 359 0.34 24.24 4.13
CA VAL A 359 1.43 23.25 4.27
C VAL A 359 1.92 22.84 2.89
N ARG A 360 0.97 22.45 2.04
CA ARG A 360 1.24 21.95 0.70
C ARG A 360 1.86 23.03 -0.19
N ASN A 361 1.38 24.28 -0.11
CA ASN A 361 1.94 25.40 -0.86
C ASN A 361 3.30 25.86 -0.30
N ALA A 362 3.54 25.77 1.01
CA ALA A 362 4.86 26.04 1.58
C ALA A 362 5.91 25.06 1.03
N GLY A 363 5.59 23.77 0.98
CA GLY A 363 6.45 22.75 0.36
C GLY A 363 6.70 23.04 -1.13
N TYR A 364 5.65 23.40 -1.87
CA TYR A 364 5.77 23.78 -3.28
C TYR A 364 6.69 24.99 -3.49
N ARG A 365 6.49 26.08 -2.73
CA ARG A 365 7.31 27.30 -2.84
C ARG A 365 8.76 27.07 -2.47
N LEU A 366 9.01 26.22 -1.47
CA LEU A 366 10.36 25.81 -1.11
C LEU A 366 11.05 25.08 -2.27
N PHE A 367 10.36 24.11 -2.87
CA PHE A 367 10.86 23.39 -4.05
C PHE A 367 11.09 24.34 -5.23
N ALA A 368 10.13 25.22 -5.54
CA ALA A 368 10.22 26.19 -6.64
C ALA A 368 11.43 27.12 -6.47
N LYS A 369 11.73 27.56 -5.25
CA LYS A 369 12.92 28.39 -4.95
C LYS A 369 14.24 27.70 -5.26
N TYR A 370 14.32 26.37 -5.13
CA TYR A 370 15.56 25.61 -5.32
C TYR A 370 15.65 24.90 -6.68
N ARG A 371 14.57 24.83 -7.48
CA ARG A 371 14.51 24.00 -8.71
C ARG A 371 15.64 24.26 -9.71
N HIS A 372 16.02 25.51 -9.94
CA HIS A 372 17.10 25.88 -10.87
C HIS A 372 18.51 25.61 -10.32
N ARG A 373 18.64 25.42 -9.00
CA ARG A 373 19.92 25.14 -8.34
C ARG A 373 20.24 23.65 -8.31
N VAL A 374 19.21 22.80 -8.31
CA VAL A 374 19.35 21.34 -8.20
C VAL A 374 19.51 20.68 -9.58
N PHE A 375 18.94 21.24 -10.65
CA PHE A 375 19.04 20.67 -12.00
C PHE A 375 19.22 21.75 -13.06
N LYS A 376 20.44 21.94 -13.55
CA LYS A 376 20.71 22.69 -14.78
C LYS A 376 20.48 21.79 -15.98
N MET A 377 19.94 22.35 -17.06
CA MET A 377 19.72 21.63 -18.31
C MET A 377 21.07 21.33 -18.95
N GLU A 378 21.45 20.05 -19.10
CA GLU A 378 22.69 19.68 -19.79
C GLU A 378 22.50 19.43 -21.29
N THR A 379 21.29 19.16 -21.77
CA THR A 379 21.04 18.96 -23.21
C THR A 379 19.58 19.23 -23.59
N CYS A 380 19.41 19.92 -24.72
CA CYS A 380 18.13 20.04 -25.42
C CYS A 380 17.79 18.67 -26.04
N VAL A 381 16.67 18.08 -25.63
CA VAL A 381 16.21 16.79 -26.18
C VAL A 381 15.20 17.07 -27.27
N LEU A 382 15.51 16.60 -28.47
CA LEU A 382 14.61 16.61 -29.61
C LEU A 382 13.37 15.78 -29.29
N LEU A 383 12.21 16.43 -29.27
CA LEU A 383 10.91 15.79 -29.10
C LEU A 383 10.59 14.91 -30.32
N GLY A 384 10.10 13.69 -30.08
CA GLY A 384 9.64 12.78 -31.12
C GLY A 384 8.34 13.25 -31.81
N GLU A 385 8.03 12.72 -32.99
CA GLU A 385 6.84 13.14 -33.77
C GLU A 385 5.51 12.95 -33.02
N ARG A 386 5.38 11.88 -32.22
CA ARG A 386 4.19 11.59 -31.40
C ARG A 386 3.98 12.62 -30.29
N GLU A 387 5.06 13.26 -29.84
CA GLU A 387 5.04 14.21 -28.72
C GLU A 387 4.58 15.60 -29.18
N ARG A 388 4.88 15.98 -30.44
CA ARG A 388 4.56 17.31 -30.99
C ARG A 388 3.06 17.64 -30.99
N GLY A 389 2.19 16.65 -31.15
CA GLY A 389 0.73 16.86 -31.20
C GLY A 389 0.12 17.35 -29.88
N ARG A 390 0.84 17.24 -28.76
CA ARG A 390 0.38 17.67 -27.43
C ARG A 390 0.98 19.00 -26.98
N PHE A 391 1.94 19.55 -27.71
CA PHE A 391 2.48 20.89 -27.45
C PHE A 391 1.66 21.92 -28.23
N ILE A 392 1.16 22.94 -27.53
CA ILE A 392 0.32 24.00 -28.09
C ILE A 392 0.86 25.37 -27.68
N GLY A 393 0.73 26.34 -28.58
CA GLY A 393 1.13 27.73 -28.33
C GLY A 393 2.20 28.22 -29.29
#